data_AF-A0A1Y1WQW5-F1
#
_entry.id   AF-A0A1Y1WQW5-F1
#
_cell.length_a   1.000
_cell.length_b   1.000
_cell.length_c   1.000
_cell.angle_alpha   90.00
_cell.angle_beta   90.00
_cell.angle_gamma   90.00
#
_symmetry.space_group_name_H-M   'P 1'
#
loop_
_entity.id
_entity.type
_entity.pdbx_description
1 polymer ?
#
loop_
_entity_poly.entity_id
_entity_poly.type
_entity_poly.pdbx_seq_one_letter_code
_entity_poly.pdbx_strand_id
1 'polypeptide(L)'
;MKIVIFVLNLAALATLVLSFNSNGILLRRLYGDIDAEESIVKCNENAMDYINDCVPSDKNSFSKDNIDNLCTKIHSEECQIFLSNPMVSLDGCEDLPYIKNKNVSLVFFKLISSNTKLHCTKDENEEYCPMSNFNLFKGSNPQDFDIFNTIPKDDVFNKTMPNICKSNKCYQATYDYFSYIKNYTEVETDKLIGFKGNKNFTTDLHNFSSKVIKYLKAENCTIKAEASKRKYETIMKMKYENDESGAFSNKMNYCLFFLIILFISVFFLNSN
;
A
#
# COMPACT_ATOMS: atom_id res chain seq x y z
N MET A 1 23.67 -52.40 5.59
CA MET A 1 22.87 -51.21 5.99
C MET A 1 23.51 -49.87 5.59
N LYS A 2 24.80 -49.63 5.86
CA LYS A 2 25.47 -48.37 5.49
C LYS A 2 25.51 -48.05 3.98
N ILE A 3 25.66 -49.07 3.12
CA ILE A 3 25.66 -48.89 1.66
C ILE A 3 24.28 -48.46 1.12
N VAL A 4 23.19 -48.98 1.70
CA VAL A 4 21.81 -48.64 1.27
C VAL A 4 21.48 -47.19 1.61
N ILE A 5 21.91 -46.70 2.78
CA ILE A 5 21.75 -45.30 3.21
C ILE A 5 22.56 -44.36 2.31
N PHE A 6 23.77 -44.77 1.91
CA PHE A 6 24.61 -43.95 1.01
C PHE A 6 24.01 -43.83 -0.39
N VAL A 7 23.47 -44.91 -0.95
CA VAL A 7 22.81 -44.91 -2.27
C VAL A 7 21.50 -44.11 -2.25
N LEU A 8 20.73 -44.17 -1.16
CA LEU A 8 19.51 -43.37 -1.00
C LEU A 8 19.80 -41.86 -0.89
N ASN A 9 20.88 -41.48 -0.19
CA ASN A 9 21.29 -40.07 -0.10
C ASN A 9 21.82 -39.54 -1.44
N LEU A 10 22.54 -40.35 -2.23
CA LEU A 10 22.97 -39.99 -3.58
C LEU A 10 21.79 -39.85 -4.56
N ALA A 11 20.78 -40.71 -4.45
CA ALA A 11 19.57 -40.60 -5.25
C ALA A 11 18.75 -39.33 -4.91
N ALA A 12 18.68 -38.95 -3.63
CA ALA A 12 18.01 -37.72 -3.18
C ALA A 12 18.74 -36.45 -3.61
N LEU A 13 20.08 -36.47 -3.64
CA LEU A 13 20.89 -35.37 -4.20
C LEU A 13 20.72 -35.26 -5.73
N ALA A 14 20.63 -36.39 -6.43
CA ALA A 14 20.43 -36.39 -7.89
C ALA A 14 19.04 -35.85 -8.29
N THR A 15 17.99 -36.11 -7.51
CA THR A 15 16.65 -35.58 -7.78
C THR A 15 16.54 -34.07 -7.50
N LEU A 16 17.28 -33.56 -6.50
CA LEU A 16 17.44 -32.12 -6.27
C LEU A 16 18.16 -31.44 -7.45
N VAL A 17 19.26 -32.01 -7.95
CA VAL A 17 20.00 -31.44 -9.09
C VAL A 17 19.15 -31.46 -10.38
N LEU A 18 18.32 -32.49 -10.58
CA LEU A 18 17.44 -32.59 -11.75
C LEU A 18 16.25 -31.63 -11.70
N SER A 19 15.72 -31.26 -10.52
CA SER A 19 14.65 -30.25 -10.40
C SER A 19 15.16 -28.81 -10.63
N PHE A 20 16.42 -28.53 -10.32
CA PHE A 20 17.08 -27.29 -10.73
C PHE A 20 17.36 -27.25 -12.24
N ASN A 21 17.70 -28.39 -12.86
CA ASN A 21 18.07 -28.45 -14.27
C ASN A 21 16.86 -28.29 -15.22
N SER A 22 15.68 -28.80 -14.86
CA SER A 22 14.47 -28.62 -15.68
C SER A 22 13.95 -27.17 -15.67
N ASN A 23 14.07 -26.47 -14.54
CA ASN A 23 13.81 -25.03 -14.45
C ASN A 23 14.89 -24.23 -15.18
N GLY A 24 16.17 -24.62 -15.06
CA GLY A 24 17.29 -24.01 -15.78
C GLY A 24 17.15 -24.07 -17.29
N ILE A 25 16.70 -25.19 -17.88
CA ILE A 25 16.50 -25.33 -19.34
C ILE A 25 15.34 -24.44 -19.84
N LEU A 26 14.27 -24.30 -19.05
CA LEU A 26 13.14 -23.42 -19.40
C LEU A 26 13.56 -21.95 -19.33
N LEU A 27 14.33 -21.58 -18.30
CA LEU A 27 14.92 -20.25 -18.15
C LEU A 27 15.90 -19.95 -19.29
N ARG A 28 16.81 -20.87 -19.64
CA ARG A 28 17.77 -20.68 -20.73
C ARG A 28 17.10 -20.51 -22.10
N ARG A 29 15.97 -21.19 -22.34
CA ARG A 29 15.15 -21.00 -23.56
C ARG A 29 14.39 -19.68 -23.59
N LEU A 30 14.03 -19.12 -22.43
CA LEU A 30 13.32 -17.85 -22.32
C LEU A 30 14.26 -16.64 -22.25
N TYR A 31 15.49 -16.81 -21.74
CA TYR A 31 16.33 -15.69 -21.29
C TYR A 31 17.74 -15.62 -21.93
N GLY A 32 18.19 -16.61 -22.70
CA GLY A 32 19.51 -16.57 -23.35
C GLY A 32 20.67 -16.93 -22.41
N ASP A 33 21.91 -16.65 -22.85
CA ASP A 33 23.20 -17.20 -22.38
C ASP A 33 23.51 -17.12 -20.86
N ILE A 34 24.54 -17.86 -20.43
CA ILE A 34 24.90 -18.15 -19.01
C ILE A 34 25.03 -16.90 -18.10
N ASP A 35 25.43 -15.74 -18.61
CA ASP A 35 25.53 -14.49 -17.83
C ASP A 35 24.16 -13.91 -17.42
N ALA A 36 23.08 -14.33 -18.09
CA ALA A 36 21.73 -14.00 -17.68
C ALA A 36 21.35 -14.75 -16.40
N GLU A 37 21.93 -15.91 -16.11
CA GLU A 37 21.54 -16.74 -14.96
C GLU A 37 21.87 -16.07 -13.63
N GLU A 38 23.10 -15.54 -13.46
CA GLU A 38 23.49 -14.81 -12.24
C GLU A 38 22.68 -13.52 -12.06
N SER A 39 22.49 -12.76 -13.14
CA SER A 39 21.69 -11.52 -13.11
C SER A 39 20.22 -11.80 -12.78
N ILE A 40 19.64 -12.90 -13.30
CA ILE A 40 18.28 -13.35 -12.99
C ILE A 40 18.17 -13.78 -11.52
N VAL A 41 19.13 -14.55 -11.02
CA VAL A 41 19.13 -14.99 -9.61
C VAL A 41 19.19 -13.79 -8.69
N LYS A 42 20.13 -12.87 -8.90
CA LYS A 42 20.27 -11.64 -8.10
C LYS A 42 19.02 -10.76 -8.20
N CYS A 43 18.48 -10.58 -9.39
CA CYS A 43 17.24 -9.85 -9.61
C CYS A 43 16.06 -10.47 -8.83
N ASN A 44 15.94 -11.80 -8.85
CA ASN A 44 14.87 -12.50 -8.14
C ASN A 44 15.03 -12.44 -6.63
N GLU A 45 16.24 -12.60 -6.10
CA GLU A 45 16.50 -12.48 -4.66
C GLU A 45 16.13 -11.07 -4.16
N ASN A 46 16.65 -10.04 -4.82
CA ASN A 46 16.30 -8.65 -4.52
C ASN A 46 14.79 -8.40 -4.62
N ALA A 47 14.13 -8.90 -5.67
CA ALA A 47 12.70 -8.74 -5.84
C ALA A 47 11.88 -9.43 -4.76
N MET A 48 12.32 -10.60 -4.29
CA MET A 48 11.64 -11.33 -3.23
C MET A 48 11.74 -10.60 -1.89
N ASP A 49 12.88 -9.96 -1.60
CA ASP A 49 13.03 -9.15 -0.38
C ASP A 49 12.01 -8.00 -0.37
N TYR A 50 11.95 -7.22 -1.45
CA TYR A 50 10.94 -6.16 -1.58
C TYR A 50 9.50 -6.66 -1.61
N ILE A 51 9.23 -7.82 -2.20
CA ILE A 51 7.88 -8.41 -2.18
C ILE A 51 7.51 -8.80 -0.75
N ASN A 52 8.40 -9.48 -0.03
CA ASN A 52 8.18 -9.87 1.35
C ASN A 52 8.03 -8.65 2.26
N ASP A 53 8.73 -7.56 1.92
CA ASP A 53 8.73 -6.36 2.73
C ASP A 53 7.58 -5.40 2.45
N CYS A 54 7.25 -5.18 1.19
CA CYS A 54 6.34 -4.13 0.77
C CYS A 54 4.99 -4.64 0.28
N VAL A 55 4.83 -5.96 0.10
CA VAL A 55 3.56 -6.57 -0.29
C VAL A 55 2.95 -7.30 0.89
N PRO A 56 1.72 -6.96 1.31
CA PRO A 56 1.02 -7.71 2.36
C PRO A 56 0.82 -9.16 1.93
N SER A 57 1.45 -10.09 2.64
CA SER A 57 1.39 -11.53 2.37
C SER A 57 0.53 -12.27 3.41
N ASP A 58 0.45 -11.84 4.65
CA ASP A 58 -0.37 -12.57 5.60
C ASP A 58 -1.87 -12.35 5.38
N LYS A 59 -2.68 -13.41 5.51
CA LYS A 59 -4.16 -13.34 5.40
C LYS A 59 -4.77 -12.33 6.38
N ASN A 60 -4.09 -12.05 7.47
CA ASN A 60 -4.48 -11.11 8.52
C ASN A 60 -3.68 -9.79 8.46
N SER A 61 -2.96 -9.49 7.37
CA SER A 61 -2.16 -8.25 7.26
C SER A 61 -2.99 -6.99 7.50
N PHE A 62 -4.25 -6.99 7.02
CA PHE A 62 -5.19 -5.89 7.20
C PHE A 62 -6.11 -6.04 8.43
N SER A 63 -5.80 -6.97 9.34
CA SER A 63 -6.52 -7.06 10.61
C SER A 63 -6.26 -5.82 11.46
N LYS A 64 -7.15 -5.54 12.42
CA LYS A 64 -6.95 -4.43 13.36
C LYS A 64 -5.63 -4.52 14.13
N ASP A 65 -5.14 -5.72 14.38
CA ASP A 65 -3.92 -5.94 15.18
C ASP A 65 -2.63 -5.71 14.37
N ASN A 66 -2.71 -5.84 13.04
CA ASN A 66 -1.53 -5.80 12.16
C ASN A 66 -1.47 -4.56 11.27
N ILE A 67 -2.60 -3.88 11.07
CA ILE A 67 -2.72 -2.80 10.08
C ILE A 67 -1.79 -1.61 10.39
N ASP A 68 -1.54 -1.24 11.65
CA ASP A 68 -0.60 -0.15 11.99
C ASP A 68 0.83 -0.50 11.58
N ASN A 69 1.29 -1.73 11.87
CA ASN A 69 2.63 -2.20 11.48
C ASN A 69 2.76 -2.28 9.96
N LEU A 70 1.75 -2.83 9.29
CA LEU A 70 1.71 -2.92 7.83
C LEU A 70 1.79 -1.53 7.19
N CYS A 71 0.95 -0.60 7.65
CA CYS A 71 0.91 0.75 7.11
C CYS A 71 2.20 1.52 7.37
N THR A 72 2.83 1.31 8.54
CA THR A 72 4.15 1.89 8.84
C THR A 72 5.21 1.39 7.88
N LYS A 73 5.25 0.07 7.65
CA LYS A 73 6.19 -0.56 6.73
C LYS A 73 6.01 -0.07 5.30
N ILE A 74 4.76 -0.01 4.80
CA ILE A 74 4.50 0.37 3.42
C ILE A 74 4.67 1.88 3.18
N HIS A 75 4.47 2.72 4.20
CA HIS A 75 4.79 4.14 4.11
C HIS A 75 6.29 4.46 4.26
N SER A 76 7.15 3.46 4.46
CA SER A 76 8.59 3.66 4.37
C SER A 76 8.99 4.14 2.98
N GLU A 77 10.05 4.94 2.91
CA GLU A 77 10.59 5.46 1.65
C GLU A 77 10.93 4.33 0.67
N GLU A 78 11.56 3.27 1.18
CA GLU A 78 11.93 2.08 0.42
C GLU A 78 10.73 1.44 -0.27
N CYS A 79 9.64 1.19 0.46
CA CYS A 79 8.42 0.62 -0.13
C CYS A 79 7.70 1.59 -1.06
N GLN A 80 7.72 2.90 -0.79
CA GLN A 80 7.11 3.88 -1.69
C GLN A 80 7.86 3.96 -3.03
N ILE A 81 9.20 3.88 -3.02
CA ILE A 81 10.02 3.82 -4.23
C ILE A 81 9.73 2.52 -4.99
N PHE A 82 9.79 1.38 -4.32
CA PHE A 82 9.53 0.09 -4.95
C PHE A 82 8.14 -0.02 -5.57
N LEU A 83 7.09 0.39 -4.85
CA LEU A 83 5.71 0.27 -5.33
C LEU A 83 5.38 1.24 -6.46
N SER A 84 6.05 2.39 -6.52
CA SER A 84 5.86 3.38 -7.59
C SER A 84 6.70 3.09 -8.83
N ASN A 85 7.92 2.59 -8.63
CA ASN A 85 8.86 2.26 -9.68
C ASN A 85 9.80 1.12 -9.25
N PRO A 86 9.34 -0.15 -9.30
CA PRO A 86 10.12 -1.30 -8.84
C PRO A 86 11.46 -1.41 -9.58
N MET A 87 11.57 -0.90 -10.80
CA MET A 87 12.80 -0.95 -11.58
C MET A 87 13.95 -0.14 -10.98
N VAL A 88 13.65 0.88 -10.17
CA VAL A 88 14.67 1.69 -9.50
C VAL A 88 15.20 0.98 -8.25
N SER A 89 14.41 0.06 -7.69
CA SER A 89 14.75 -0.67 -6.47
C SER A 89 15.40 -2.02 -6.73
N LEU A 90 15.30 -2.55 -7.95
CA LEU A 90 15.70 -3.91 -8.27
C LEU A 90 17.00 -3.96 -9.08
N ASP A 91 18.12 -3.87 -8.38
CA ASP A 91 19.46 -3.98 -8.98
C ASP A 91 19.63 -5.31 -9.74
N GLY A 92 20.10 -5.23 -10.99
CA GLY A 92 20.36 -6.39 -11.86
C GLY A 92 19.15 -6.85 -12.67
N CYS A 93 18.00 -6.18 -12.53
CA CYS A 93 16.79 -6.48 -13.29
C CYS A 93 16.65 -5.65 -14.59
N GLU A 94 17.50 -4.65 -14.81
CA GLU A 94 17.35 -3.64 -15.87
C GLU A 94 17.42 -4.23 -17.27
N ASP A 95 18.19 -5.30 -17.43
CA ASP A 95 18.44 -5.94 -18.72
C ASP A 95 17.50 -7.09 -19.05
N LEU A 96 16.63 -7.49 -18.12
CA LEU A 96 15.72 -8.61 -18.33
C LEU A 96 14.62 -8.26 -19.35
N PRO A 97 14.54 -8.98 -20.50
CA PRO A 97 13.58 -8.66 -21.57
C PRO A 97 12.11 -8.73 -21.13
N TYR A 98 11.78 -9.65 -20.22
CA TYR A 98 10.44 -9.79 -19.65
C TYR A 98 10.03 -8.55 -18.84
N ILE A 99 10.98 -8.00 -18.08
CA ILE A 99 10.80 -6.79 -17.31
C ILE A 99 10.70 -5.56 -18.22
N LYS A 100 11.44 -5.53 -19.33
CA LYS A 100 11.29 -4.52 -20.39
C LYS A 100 9.92 -4.50 -21.07
N ASN A 101 9.14 -5.59 -21.02
CA ASN A 101 7.74 -5.62 -21.46
C ASN A 101 6.73 -5.02 -20.44
N LYS A 102 7.24 -4.46 -19.33
CA LYS A 102 6.79 -3.34 -18.47
C LYS A 102 5.36 -3.25 -17.93
N ASN A 103 4.32 -3.77 -18.57
CA ASN A 103 2.95 -3.41 -18.14
C ASN A 103 2.42 -4.26 -16.98
N VAL A 104 2.62 -5.59 -17.00
CA VAL A 104 1.95 -6.48 -16.03
C VAL A 104 2.49 -6.31 -14.61
N SER A 105 3.81 -6.22 -14.42
CA SER A 105 4.41 -6.05 -13.10
C SER A 105 4.12 -4.68 -12.50
N LEU A 106 4.19 -3.60 -13.30
CA LEU A 106 3.89 -2.24 -12.82
C LEU A 106 2.42 -2.10 -12.40
N VAL A 107 1.51 -2.74 -13.12
CA VAL A 107 0.10 -2.79 -12.74
C VAL A 107 -0.07 -3.46 -11.39
N PHE A 108 0.56 -4.61 -11.20
CA PHE A 108 0.45 -5.37 -9.96
C PHE A 108 0.87 -4.51 -8.77
N PHE A 109 2.05 -3.88 -8.83
CA PHE A 109 2.54 -3.02 -7.74
C PHE A 109 1.70 -1.76 -7.55
N LYS A 110 1.19 -1.15 -8.63
CA LYS A 110 0.23 -0.04 -8.52
C LYS A 110 -1.08 -0.44 -7.85
N LEU A 111 -1.54 -1.66 -8.11
CA LEU A 111 -2.73 -2.22 -7.49
C LEU A 111 -2.49 -2.48 -5.99
N ILE A 112 -1.35 -3.07 -5.61
CA ILE A 112 -0.92 -3.20 -4.21
C ILE A 112 -0.86 -1.84 -3.53
N SER A 113 -0.21 -0.86 -4.17
CA SER A 113 -0.06 0.50 -3.65
C SER A 113 -1.40 1.17 -3.41
N SER A 114 -2.28 1.14 -4.41
CA SER A 114 -3.61 1.75 -4.34
C SER A 114 -4.48 1.07 -3.28
N ASN A 115 -4.41 -0.26 -3.19
CA ASN A 115 -5.12 -1.01 -2.16
C ASN A 115 -4.59 -0.72 -0.76
N THR A 116 -3.28 -0.70 -0.60
CA THR A 116 -2.68 -0.40 0.71
C THR A 116 -3.04 1.00 1.13
N LYS A 117 -2.94 1.99 0.24
CA LYS A 117 -3.37 3.36 0.52
C LYS A 117 -4.80 3.40 1.02
N LEU A 118 -5.70 2.65 0.38
CA LEU A 118 -7.10 2.54 0.79
C LEU A 118 -7.25 2.00 2.22
N HIS A 119 -6.58 0.90 2.55
CA HIS A 119 -6.64 0.30 3.89
C HIS A 119 -5.94 1.12 4.96
N CYS A 120 -4.85 1.80 4.59
CA CYS A 120 -4.05 2.61 5.49
C CYS A 120 -4.58 4.02 5.71
N THR A 121 -5.60 4.43 4.96
CA THR A 121 -6.23 5.73 5.16
C THR A 121 -6.95 5.74 6.50
N LYS A 122 -6.58 6.70 7.34
CA LYS A 122 -7.29 7.08 8.57
C LYS A 122 -8.24 8.24 8.28
N ASP A 123 -9.35 8.30 9.00
CA ASP A 123 -10.35 9.35 8.90
C ASP A 123 -9.88 10.66 9.57
N GLU A 124 -10.79 11.61 9.75
CA GLU A 124 -10.52 12.88 10.42
C GLU A 124 -10.30 12.75 11.93
N ASN A 125 -10.62 11.59 12.52
CA ASN A 125 -10.45 11.26 13.93
C ASN A 125 -9.28 10.28 14.18
N GLU A 126 -8.44 10.05 13.16
CA GLU A 126 -7.32 9.09 13.20
C GLU A 126 -7.75 7.62 13.36
N GLU A 127 -9.00 7.29 13.02
CA GLU A 127 -9.48 5.90 12.96
C GLU A 127 -9.35 5.35 11.53
N TYR A 128 -8.96 4.09 11.37
CA TYR A 128 -8.90 3.47 10.04
C TYR A 128 -10.24 3.48 9.33
N CYS A 129 -10.22 3.81 8.04
CA CYS A 129 -11.40 3.79 7.21
C CYS A 129 -12.06 2.40 7.22
N PRO A 130 -13.40 2.33 7.22
CA PRO A 130 -14.14 1.06 7.38
C PRO A 130 -14.04 0.15 6.15
N MET A 131 -13.19 0.49 5.18
CA MET A 131 -12.92 -0.30 3.99
C MET A 131 -12.20 -1.62 4.29
N SER A 132 -11.45 -1.67 5.39
CA SER A 132 -10.89 -2.91 5.94
C SER A 132 -11.94 -4.02 6.14
N ASN A 133 -13.23 -3.66 6.29
CA ASN A 133 -14.30 -4.64 6.42
C ASN A 133 -14.63 -5.42 5.14
N PHE A 134 -14.21 -4.94 3.95
CA PHE A 134 -14.55 -5.59 2.69
C PHE A 134 -13.69 -6.82 2.36
N ASN A 135 -12.62 -7.10 3.12
CA ASN A 135 -11.75 -8.26 2.92
C ASN A 135 -11.46 -8.52 1.42
N LEU A 136 -11.15 -7.45 0.68
CA LEU A 136 -11.02 -7.48 -0.78
C LEU A 136 -9.81 -8.31 -1.25
N PHE A 137 -8.96 -8.75 -0.32
CA PHE A 137 -7.69 -9.41 -0.59
C PHE A 137 -7.51 -10.65 0.27
N LYS A 138 -7.21 -11.78 -0.37
CA LYS A 138 -6.71 -12.99 0.27
C LYS A 138 -5.58 -13.54 -0.59
N GLY A 139 -4.40 -13.71 0.01
CA GLY A 139 -3.25 -14.30 -0.68
C GLY A 139 -1.95 -13.92 0.00
N SER A 140 -0.98 -14.83 -0.04
CA SER A 140 0.33 -14.67 0.63
C SER A 140 1.53 -14.55 -0.29
N ASN A 141 1.31 -14.67 -1.58
CA ASN A 141 2.33 -14.51 -2.59
C ASN A 141 1.64 -14.14 -3.93
N PRO A 142 2.38 -13.65 -4.93
CA PRO A 142 1.83 -13.31 -6.25
C PRO A 142 1.05 -14.44 -6.96
N GLN A 143 1.29 -15.71 -6.60
CA GLN A 143 0.67 -16.90 -7.21
C GLN A 143 -0.67 -17.26 -6.54
N ASP A 144 -0.78 -17.00 -5.23
CA ASP A 144 -1.98 -17.09 -4.40
C ASP A 144 -2.72 -15.75 -4.33
N PHE A 145 -2.31 -14.78 -5.16
CA PHE A 145 -2.83 -13.43 -5.17
C PHE A 145 -4.23 -13.40 -5.77
N ASP A 146 -5.18 -13.89 -4.99
CA ASP A 146 -6.57 -13.97 -5.36
C ASP A 146 -7.26 -12.65 -4.98
N ILE A 147 -6.97 -11.66 -5.81
CA ILE A 147 -7.56 -10.33 -5.70
C ILE A 147 -9.07 -10.51 -5.85
N PHE A 148 -9.81 -10.10 -4.81
CA PHE A 148 -11.26 -10.13 -4.75
C PHE A 148 -11.93 -11.50 -4.89
N ASN A 149 -11.35 -12.53 -4.29
CA ASN A 149 -11.96 -13.86 -4.16
C ASN A 149 -13.43 -13.86 -3.68
N THR A 150 -13.87 -12.78 -3.03
CA THR A 150 -15.29 -12.52 -2.77
C THR A 150 -15.61 -11.05 -2.95
N ILE A 151 -16.51 -10.74 -3.89
CA ILE A 151 -17.24 -9.47 -3.89
C ILE A 151 -17.99 -9.36 -2.55
N PRO A 152 -17.87 -8.24 -1.81
CA PRO A 152 -18.60 -8.06 -0.56
C PRO A 152 -20.09 -8.26 -0.76
N LYS A 153 -20.71 -9.01 0.16
CA LYS A 153 -22.16 -9.19 0.19
C LYS A 153 -22.86 -7.84 0.42
N ASP A 154 -24.11 -7.75 -0.03
CA ASP A 154 -24.90 -6.52 0.04
C ASP A 154 -25.10 -5.99 1.47
N ASP A 155 -25.19 -6.86 2.47
CA ASP A 155 -25.28 -6.47 3.88
C ASP A 155 -24.00 -5.76 4.35
N VAL A 156 -22.84 -6.30 4.01
CA VAL A 156 -21.54 -5.68 4.32
C VAL A 156 -21.41 -4.34 3.60
N PHE A 157 -21.78 -4.29 2.31
CA PHE A 157 -21.79 -3.06 1.53
C PHE A 157 -22.69 -1.99 2.15
N ASN A 158 -23.96 -2.33 2.43
CA ASN A 158 -24.95 -1.40 2.97
C ASN A 158 -24.60 -0.90 4.37
N LYS A 159 -23.86 -1.68 5.16
CA LYS A 159 -23.35 -1.26 6.48
C LYS A 159 -22.12 -0.37 6.39
N THR A 160 -21.24 -0.61 5.41
CA THR A 160 -19.92 0.03 5.33
C THR A 160 -19.99 1.38 4.62
N MET A 161 -20.68 1.45 3.48
CA MET A 161 -20.71 2.66 2.66
C MET A 161 -21.24 3.92 3.37
N PRO A 162 -22.30 3.86 4.20
CA PRO A 162 -22.76 5.03 4.95
C PRO A 162 -21.70 5.61 5.90
N ASN A 163 -20.79 4.78 6.41
CA ASN A 163 -19.70 5.22 7.29
C ASN A 163 -18.55 5.83 6.50
N ILE A 164 -18.24 5.32 5.30
CA ILE A 164 -17.28 5.94 4.38
C ILE A 164 -17.69 7.39 4.07
N CYS A 165 -18.99 7.64 3.81
CA CYS A 165 -19.49 8.98 3.50
C CYS A 165 -19.40 9.97 4.66
N LYS A 166 -19.12 9.54 5.90
CA LYS A 166 -18.95 10.43 7.05
C LYS A 166 -17.54 11.03 7.13
N SER A 167 -16.61 10.53 6.32
CA SER A 167 -15.22 10.99 6.28
C SER A 167 -14.84 11.39 4.86
N ASN A 168 -14.29 12.58 4.69
CA ASN A 168 -13.80 13.02 3.39
C ASN A 168 -12.56 12.23 2.96
N LYS A 169 -11.64 11.95 3.91
CA LYS A 169 -10.46 11.12 3.63
C LYS A 169 -10.87 9.72 3.16
N CYS A 170 -11.78 9.05 3.87
CA CYS A 170 -12.24 7.72 3.49
C CYS A 170 -13.02 7.73 2.17
N TYR A 171 -13.84 8.75 1.94
CA TYR A 171 -14.54 8.96 0.68
C TYR A 171 -13.57 9.01 -0.49
N GLN A 172 -12.55 9.88 -0.41
CA GLN A 172 -11.59 10.10 -1.48
C GLN A 172 -10.75 8.85 -1.74
N ALA A 173 -10.19 8.23 -0.69
CA ALA A 173 -9.41 7.02 -0.84
C ALA A 173 -10.21 5.89 -1.50
N THR A 174 -11.48 5.72 -1.09
CA THR A 174 -12.39 4.74 -1.71
C THR A 174 -12.65 5.07 -3.17
N TYR A 175 -12.97 6.33 -3.47
CA TYR A 175 -13.26 6.77 -4.82
C TYR A 175 -12.07 6.55 -5.76
N ASP A 176 -10.88 6.96 -5.34
CA ASP A 176 -9.64 6.83 -6.11
C ASP A 176 -9.35 5.36 -6.43
N TYR A 177 -9.43 4.50 -5.40
CA TYR A 177 -9.19 3.08 -5.56
C TYR A 177 -10.16 2.43 -6.55
N PHE A 178 -11.48 2.56 -6.34
CA PHE A 178 -12.44 1.91 -7.23
C PHE A 178 -12.49 2.52 -8.62
N SER A 179 -12.15 3.81 -8.76
CA SER A 179 -11.97 4.43 -10.09
C SER A 179 -10.76 3.84 -10.81
N TYR A 180 -9.66 3.59 -10.09
CA TYR A 180 -8.50 2.89 -10.63
C TYR A 180 -8.89 1.47 -11.09
N ILE A 181 -9.55 0.67 -10.24
CA ILE A 181 -10.00 -0.68 -10.59
C ILE A 181 -10.92 -0.68 -11.82
N LYS A 182 -11.88 0.24 -11.86
CA LYS A 182 -12.82 0.35 -12.97
C LYS A 182 -12.10 0.67 -14.28
N ASN A 183 -11.26 1.71 -14.29
CA ASN A 183 -10.51 2.09 -15.49
C ASN A 183 -9.53 0.98 -15.91
N TYR A 184 -8.95 0.27 -14.93
CA TYR A 184 -8.02 -0.82 -15.19
C TYR A 184 -8.70 -2.02 -15.84
N THR A 185 -9.85 -2.44 -15.30
CA THR A 185 -10.65 -3.54 -15.87
C THR A 185 -11.21 -3.23 -17.25
N GLU A 186 -11.36 -1.96 -17.63
CA GLU A 186 -11.79 -1.58 -18.99
C GLU A 186 -10.66 -1.67 -20.04
N VAL A 187 -9.39 -1.53 -19.65
CA VAL A 187 -8.27 -1.39 -20.59
C VAL A 187 -7.41 -2.65 -20.71
N GLU A 188 -7.32 -3.47 -19.65
CA GLU A 188 -6.30 -4.53 -19.56
C GLU A 188 -6.81 -5.91 -19.11
N THR A 189 -8.12 -6.19 -19.22
CA THR A 189 -8.70 -7.52 -18.95
C THR A 189 -7.92 -8.67 -19.61
N ASP A 190 -7.40 -8.44 -20.81
CA ASP A 190 -6.69 -9.46 -21.58
C ASP A 190 -5.20 -9.60 -21.24
N LYS A 191 -4.63 -8.66 -20.46
CA LYS A 191 -3.21 -8.72 -20.05
C LYS A 191 -3.01 -9.27 -18.65
N LEU A 192 -4.06 -9.23 -17.82
CA LEU A 192 -4.11 -9.99 -16.58
C LEU A 192 -4.22 -11.51 -16.80
N ILE A 193 -4.34 -12.02 -18.03
CA ILE A 193 -4.57 -13.44 -18.40
C ILE A 193 -3.52 -14.43 -17.82
N GLY A 194 -2.42 -13.96 -17.20
CA GLY A 194 -1.59 -14.80 -16.33
C GLY A 194 -2.31 -15.30 -15.07
N PHE A 195 -3.27 -14.53 -14.57
CA PHE A 195 -4.30 -15.00 -13.65
C PHE A 195 -5.29 -15.84 -14.47
N LYS A 196 -5.35 -17.15 -14.23
CA LYS A 196 -6.40 -18.05 -14.75
C LYS A 196 -7.78 -17.73 -14.14
N GLY A 197 -8.13 -16.44 -14.06
CA GLY A 197 -9.36 -15.93 -13.48
C GLY A 197 -10.53 -16.17 -14.42
N ASN A 198 -11.61 -16.69 -13.84
CA ASN A 198 -12.92 -16.82 -14.44
C ASN A 198 -13.38 -15.49 -15.07
N LYS A 199 -13.76 -15.45 -16.37
CA LYS A 199 -14.26 -14.21 -17.03
C LYS A 199 -15.41 -13.52 -16.25
N ASN A 200 -16.20 -14.31 -15.52
CA ASN A 200 -17.27 -13.78 -14.68
C ASN A 200 -16.75 -12.86 -13.58
N PHE A 201 -15.56 -13.18 -13.04
CA PHE A 201 -14.98 -12.44 -11.95
C PHE A 201 -14.61 -11.00 -12.33
N THR A 202 -13.97 -10.78 -13.49
CA THR A 202 -13.64 -9.42 -13.94
C THR A 202 -14.89 -8.57 -14.16
N THR A 203 -15.96 -9.20 -14.65
CA THR A 203 -17.26 -8.56 -14.82
C THR A 203 -17.89 -8.20 -13.47
N ASP A 204 -17.85 -9.12 -12.51
CA ASP A 204 -18.36 -8.90 -11.15
C ASP A 204 -17.60 -7.79 -10.43
N LEU A 205 -16.27 -7.74 -10.58
CA LEU A 205 -15.44 -6.69 -10.02
C LEU A 205 -15.71 -5.33 -10.65
N HIS A 206 -15.87 -5.26 -11.98
CA HIS A 206 -16.25 -4.03 -12.67
C HIS A 206 -17.62 -3.52 -12.22
N ASN A 207 -18.60 -4.43 -12.13
CA ASN A 207 -19.95 -4.13 -11.65
C ASN A 207 -19.94 -3.64 -10.20
N PHE A 208 -19.17 -4.29 -9.33
CA PHE A 208 -19.00 -3.88 -7.94
C PHE A 208 -18.33 -2.51 -7.84
N SER A 209 -17.24 -2.27 -8.58
CA SER A 209 -16.54 -0.99 -8.63
C SER A 209 -17.48 0.13 -9.11
N SER A 210 -18.27 -0.14 -10.15
CA SER A 210 -19.29 0.78 -10.66
C SER A 210 -20.38 1.07 -9.63
N LYS A 211 -20.82 0.05 -8.87
CA LYS A 211 -21.78 0.20 -7.78
C LYS A 211 -21.23 1.09 -6.65
N VAL A 212 -19.98 0.87 -6.24
CA VAL A 212 -19.30 1.70 -5.23
C VAL A 212 -19.20 3.16 -5.70
N ILE A 213 -18.69 3.40 -6.91
CA ILE A 213 -18.55 4.74 -7.47
C ILE A 213 -19.91 5.45 -7.58
N LYS A 214 -20.95 4.75 -8.04
CA LYS A 214 -22.31 5.29 -8.13
C LYS A 214 -22.83 5.72 -6.75
N TYR A 215 -22.59 4.91 -5.72
CA TYR A 215 -22.98 5.24 -4.35
C TYR A 215 -22.23 6.48 -3.83
N LEU A 216 -20.92 6.56 -4.06
CA LEU A 216 -20.12 7.71 -3.65
C LEU A 216 -20.50 9.00 -4.37
N LYS A 217 -20.89 8.93 -5.64
CA LYS A 217 -21.36 10.11 -6.39
C LYS A 217 -22.78 10.52 -6.05
N ALA A 218 -23.53 9.71 -5.30
CA ALA A 218 -24.87 10.08 -4.87
C ALA A 218 -24.80 11.31 -3.95
N GLU A 219 -25.72 12.25 -4.15
CA GLU A 219 -25.74 13.55 -3.47
C GLU A 219 -25.66 13.41 -1.95
N ASN A 220 -26.38 12.43 -1.38
CA ASN A 220 -26.39 12.16 0.06
C ASN A 220 -25.03 11.74 0.63
N CYS A 221 -24.15 11.12 -0.18
CA CYS A 221 -22.80 10.75 0.24
C CYS A 221 -21.85 11.94 0.08
N THR A 222 -21.89 12.60 -1.09
CA THR A 222 -21.06 13.77 -1.40
C THR A 222 -21.25 14.89 -0.38
N ILE A 223 -22.49 15.25 -0.06
CA ILE A 223 -22.79 16.31 0.93
C ILE A 223 -22.20 15.96 2.31
N LYS A 224 -22.27 14.69 2.74
CA LYS A 224 -21.74 14.26 4.04
C LYS A 224 -20.21 14.30 4.06
N ALA A 225 -19.55 13.85 2.99
CA ALA A 225 -18.11 13.91 2.86
C ALA A 225 -17.61 15.36 2.89
N GLU A 226 -18.24 16.26 2.12
CA GLU A 226 -17.90 17.69 2.09
C GLU A 226 -18.17 18.39 3.43
N ALA A 227 -19.23 18.02 4.14
CA ALA A 227 -19.49 18.53 5.48
C ALA A 227 -18.39 18.11 6.47
N SER A 228 -17.92 16.85 6.37
CA SER A 228 -16.81 16.34 7.19
C SER A 228 -15.51 17.11 6.92
N LYS A 229 -15.17 17.32 5.63
CA LYS A 229 -14.02 18.13 5.22
C LYS A 229 -14.05 19.53 5.83
N ARG A 230 -15.16 20.26 5.66
CA ARG A 230 -15.31 21.62 6.18
C ARG A 230 -15.18 21.69 7.71
N LYS A 231 -15.76 20.71 8.41
CA LYS A 231 -15.64 20.59 9.87
C LYS A 231 -14.18 20.41 10.29
N TYR A 232 -13.46 19.51 9.65
CA TYR A 232 -12.04 19.27 9.94
C TYR A 232 -11.16 20.49 9.66
N GLU A 233 -11.34 21.14 8.50
CA GLU A 233 -10.62 22.38 8.16
C GLU A 233 -10.87 23.49 9.19
N THR A 234 -12.10 23.62 9.68
CA THR A 234 -12.45 24.58 10.73
C THR A 234 -11.71 24.28 12.04
N ILE A 235 -11.67 23.00 12.46
CA ILE A 235 -10.96 22.57 13.68
C ILE A 235 -9.46 22.82 13.55
N MET A 236 -8.86 22.51 12.41
CA MET A 236 -7.43 22.72 12.17
C MET A 236 -7.06 24.20 12.17
N LYS A 237 -7.91 25.06 11.59
CA LYS A 237 -7.71 26.52 11.65
C LYS A 237 -7.75 27.04 13.08
N MET A 238 -8.69 26.59 13.90
CA MET A 238 -8.78 26.97 15.32
C MET A 238 -7.57 26.49 16.13
N LYS A 239 -7.05 25.27 15.88
CA LYS A 239 -5.83 24.78 16.54
C LYS A 239 -4.62 25.66 16.19
N TYR A 240 -4.46 25.99 14.92
CA TYR A 240 -3.36 26.83 14.46
C TYR A 240 -3.40 28.24 15.07
N GLU A 241 -4.58 28.88 15.12
CA GLU A 241 -4.77 30.20 15.75
C GLU A 241 -4.49 30.16 17.27
N ASN A 242 -4.83 29.05 17.94
CA ASN A 242 -4.52 28.87 19.36
C ASN A 242 -3.02 28.63 19.62
N ASP A 243 -2.35 27.87 18.77
CA ASP A 243 -0.90 27.62 18.89
C ASP A 243 -0.10 28.90 18.62
N GLU A 244 -0.51 29.73 17.64
CA GLU A 244 0.10 31.04 17.40
C GLU A 244 -0.13 32.02 18.56
N SER A 245 -1.33 32.07 19.13
CA SER A 245 -1.62 32.92 20.30
C SER A 245 -0.88 32.46 21.56
N GLY A 246 -0.70 31.14 21.75
CA GLY A 246 0.15 30.57 22.80
C GLY A 246 1.63 30.93 22.62
N ALA A 247 2.14 30.85 21.39
CA ALA A 247 3.50 31.26 21.07
C ALA A 247 3.70 32.78 21.26
N PHE A 248 2.68 33.59 20.93
CA PHE A 248 2.69 35.03 21.14
C PHE A 248 2.68 35.40 22.62
N SER A 249 1.84 34.75 23.44
CA SER A 249 1.78 34.93 24.89
C SER A 249 3.11 34.63 25.57
N ASN A 250 3.77 33.52 25.18
CA ASN A 250 5.09 33.18 25.69
C ASN A 250 6.16 34.21 25.28
N LYS A 251 6.19 34.66 24.02
CA LYS A 251 7.12 35.71 23.57
C LYS A 251 6.90 37.03 24.31
N MET A 252 5.65 37.41 24.57
CA MET A 252 5.33 38.64 25.28
C MET A 252 5.80 38.60 26.74
N ASN A 253 5.64 37.45 27.42
CA ASN A 253 6.16 37.25 28.77
C ASN A 253 7.70 37.34 28.82
N TYR A 254 8.41 36.79 27.83
CA TYR A 254 9.87 36.95 27.75
C TYR A 254 10.30 38.40 27.58
N CYS A 255 9.65 39.16 26.69
CA CYS A 255 9.94 40.59 26.52
C CYS A 255 9.70 41.38 27.82
N LEU A 256 8.58 41.13 28.51
CA LEU A 256 8.27 41.79 29.77
C LEU A 256 9.28 41.46 30.86
N PHE A 257 9.69 40.20 30.95
CA PHE A 257 10.73 39.75 31.88
C PHE A 257 12.08 40.42 31.60
N PHE A 258 12.48 40.53 30.34
CA PHE A 258 13.71 41.25 29.94
C PHE A 258 13.66 42.74 30.27
N LEU A 259 12.51 43.40 30.04
CA LEU A 259 12.32 44.81 30.40
C LEU A 259 12.41 45.04 31.91
N ILE A 260 11.88 44.13 32.72
CA ILE A 260 11.98 44.18 34.18
C ILE A 260 13.45 44.06 34.61
N ILE A 261 14.21 43.12 34.04
CA ILE A 261 15.65 42.95 34.35
C ILE A 261 16.46 44.21 33.96
N LEU A 262 16.17 44.80 32.80
CA LEU A 262 16.79 46.05 32.36
C LEU A 262 16.48 47.22 33.31
N PHE A 263 15.23 47.34 33.75
CA PHE A 263 14.84 48.37 34.72
C PHE A 263 15.57 48.21 36.07
N ILE A 264 15.64 46.98 36.57
CA ILE A 264 16.32 46.67 37.83
C ILE A 264 17.82 47.00 37.72
N SER A 265 18.47 46.60 36.63
CA SER A 265 19.91 46.85 36.42
C SER A 265 20.25 48.34 36.30
N VAL A 266 19.43 49.13 35.60
CA VAL A 266 19.59 50.60 35.54
C VAL A 266 19.41 51.24 36.93
N PHE A 267 18.45 50.76 37.72
CA PHE A 267 18.20 51.28 39.07
C PHE A 267 19.39 51.03 40.01
N PHE A 268 19.99 49.84 39.95
CA PHE A 268 21.18 49.51 40.74
C PHE A 268 22.44 50.27 40.30
N LEU A 269 22.60 50.55 39.00
CA LEU A 269 23.75 51.33 38.50
C LEU A 269 23.73 52.80 38.94
N ASN A 270 22.55 53.39 39.12
CA ASN A 270 22.41 54.80 39.57
C ASN A 270 22.44 54.98 41.09
N SER A 271 22.47 53.89 41.88
CA SER A 271 22.42 53.94 43.34
C SER A 271 23.79 53.82 44.03
N ASN A 272 24.88 53.74 43.25
CA ASN A 272 26.27 53.80 43.71
C ASN A 272 26.91 55.12 43.25
#